data_AF-A0AAE1RCB4-F1
#
_entry.id   AF-A0AAE1RCB4-F1
#
_cell.length_a   1.000
_cell.length_b   1.000
_cell.length_c   1.000
_cell.angle_alpha   90.00
_cell.angle_beta   90.00
_cell.angle_gamma   90.00
#
_symmetry.space_group_name_H-M   'P 1'
#
loop_
_entity.id
_entity.type
_entity.pdbx_description
1 polymer ?
#
loop_
_entity_poly.entity_id
_entity_poly.type
_entity_poly.pdbx_seq_one_letter_code
_entity_poly.pdbx_strand_id
1 'polypeptide(L)'
;MAESASPPSSSVHIDLTRDEKEIFDLLLKVINHFNLATHICVAGGWVRDTLLGLPSNDIHIAIDNMTGQQFCECIPNLTWKNNCHKVQTRSVKTLGNSKDAHATYFWIDDPLRVLLAIRFGARFGFMLNEELKNAAIDEDVRTALVDKASRERIGHEIDLMISGEQANDPVQAVTYIADLNLFWDRVEDAIRTPGLEKVWEMKPLVNGKGIMVVLDIKSGAVVKEWQQRVIVWQLEHNPSGTAQVCLNWMKQKFNENKQESSSFQLDHEEQV
;
A
#
# COMPACT_ATOMS: atom_id res chain seq x y z
N MET A 1 22.29 -23.93 -33.14
CA MET A 1 23.10 -24.17 -31.92
C MET A 1 23.47 -22.81 -31.37
N ALA A 2 22.78 -22.35 -30.33
CA ALA A 2 23.09 -21.09 -29.67
C ALA A 2 23.90 -21.41 -28.41
N GLU A 3 25.13 -20.89 -28.34
CA GLU A 3 26.02 -21.01 -27.19
C GLU A 3 25.41 -20.34 -25.96
N SER A 4 25.36 -21.07 -24.86
CA SER A 4 25.00 -20.57 -23.54
C SER A 4 26.12 -19.67 -23.02
N ALA A 5 25.96 -18.36 -23.14
CA ALA A 5 26.81 -17.41 -22.44
C ALA A 5 26.69 -17.67 -20.93
N SER A 6 27.82 -17.96 -20.28
CA SER A 6 27.89 -18.08 -18.81
C SER A 6 27.63 -16.71 -18.18
N PRO A 7 26.84 -16.60 -17.10
CA PRO A 7 26.54 -15.32 -16.49
C PRO A 7 27.81 -14.69 -15.89
N PRO A 8 27.96 -13.36 -15.96
CA PRO A 8 29.13 -12.68 -15.40
C PRO A 8 29.18 -12.85 -13.88
N SER A 9 30.32 -13.34 -13.38
CA SER A 9 30.62 -13.47 -11.95
C SER A 9 31.06 -12.12 -11.36
N SER A 10 30.19 -11.11 -11.41
CA SER A 10 30.40 -9.87 -10.66
C SER A 10 29.99 -10.11 -9.20
N SER A 11 30.95 -10.11 -8.27
CA SER A 11 30.66 -10.11 -6.84
C SER A 11 29.86 -8.86 -6.50
N VAL A 12 28.60 -9.02 -6.11
CA VAL A 12 27.77 -7.91 -5.64
C VAL A 12 28.30 -7.48 -4.27
N HIS A 13 28.79 -6.26 -4.16
CA HIS A 13 29.20 -5.68 -2.88
C HIS A 13 27.95 -5.22 -2.12
N ILE A 14 27.80 -5.67 -0.89
CA ILE A 14 26.68 -5.33 -0.02
C ILE A 14 27.22 -4.58 1.19
N ASP A 15 26.87 -3.30 1.29
CA ASP A 15 27.21 -2.46 2.43
C ASP A 15 26.13 -2.55 3.49
N LEU A 16 26.51 -3.07 4.66
CA LEU A 16 25.61 -3.18 5.81
C LEU A 16 25.65 -1.91 6.64
N THR A 17 24.49 -1.46 7.08
CA THR A 17 24.37 -0.47 8.15
C THR A 17 24.93 -1.03 9.46
N ARG A 18 25.17 -0.14 10.42
CA ARG A 18 25.62 -0.54 11.76
C ARG A 18 24.64 -1.49 12.42
N ASP A 19 23.34 -1.18 12.36
CA ASP A 19 22.31 -1.95 13.05
C ASP A 19 22.13 -3.33 12.39
N GLU A 20 22.15 -3.42 11.06
CA GLU A 20 22.13 -4.69 10.33
C GLU A 20 23.32 -5.57 10.70
N LYS A 21 24.51 -4.98 10.79
CA LYS A 21 25.72 -5.70 11.21
C LYS A 21 25.60 -6.23 12.64
N GLU A 22 25.12 -5.41 13.57
CA GLU A 22 24.90 -5.83 14.96
C GLU A 22 23.88 -6.99 15.04
N ILE A 23 22.81 -6.95 14.23
CA ILE A 23 21.81 -8.01 14.15
C ILE A 23 22.42 -9.30 13.59
N PHE A 24 23.12 -9.24 12.45
CA PHE A 24 23.70 -10.43 11.82
C PHE A 24 24.80 -11.05 12.66
N ASP A 25 25.66 -10.23 13.29
CA ASP A 25 26.69 -10.70 14.21
C ASP A 25 26.06 -11.42 15.42
N LEU A 26 24.94 -10.94 15.94
CA LEU A 26 24.20 -11.61 17.02
C LEU A 26 23.65 -12.98 16.58
N LEU A 27 23.01 -13.05 15.41
CA LEU A 27 22.46 -14.31 14.88
C LEU A 27 23.56 -15.37 14.68
N LEU A 28 24.68 -14.97 14.08
CA LEU A 28 25.84 -15.85 13.88
C LEU A 28 26.48 -16.26 15.22
N LYS A 29 26.54 -15.35 16.19
CA LYS A 29 27.04 -15.65 17.53
C LYS A 29 26.20 -16.73 18.24
N VAL A 30 24.87 -16.70 18.08
CA VAL A 30 23.98 -17.72 18.65
C VAL A 30 24.24 -19.09 18.02
N ILE A 31 24.32 -19.17 16.68
CA ILE A 31 24.66 -20.41 15.97
C ILE A 31 25.97 -21.00 16.50
N ASN A 32 27.02 -20.17 16.57
CA ASN A 32 28.34 -20.61 16.98
C ASN A 32 28.40 -21.00 18.47
N HIS A 33 27.72 -20.26 19.34
CA HIS A 33 27.74 -20.52 20.78
C HIS A 33 27.06 -21.84 21.15
N PHE A 34 25.94 -22.16 20.51
CA PHE A 34 25.19 -23.40 20.75
C PHE A 34 25.58 -24.52 19.79
N ASN A 35 26.57 -24.30 18.90
CA ASN A 35 27.02 -25.24 17.89
C ASN A 35 25.86 -25.82 17.05
N LEU A 36 24.95 -24.93 16.62
CA LEU A 36 23.77 -25.31 15.86
C LEU A 36 24.16 -25.64 14.42
N ALA A 37 23.73 -26.78 13.90
CA ALA A 37 23.89 -27.13 12.48
C ALA A 37 22.86 -26.40 11.57
N THR A 38 22.47 -25.19 11.97
CA THR A 38 21.37 -24.41 11.40
C THR A 38 21.89 -23.43 10.38
N HIS A 39 21.24 -23.36 9.21
CA HIS A 39 21.52 -22.32 8.24
C HIS A 39 20.52 -21.18 8.38
N ILE A 40 21.06 -19.96 8.35
CA ILE A 40 20.29 -18.72 8.40
C ILE A 40 20.50 -17.95 7.10
N CYS A 41 19.40 -17.54 6.47
CA CYS A 41 19.42 -16.75 5.25
C CYS A 41 18.58 -15.48 5.44
N VAL A 42 19.07 -14.35 4.96
CA VAL A 42 18.25 -13.14 4.81
C VAL A 42 17.41 -13.29 3.54
N ALA A 43 16.12 -12.95 3.62
CA ALA A 43 15.17 -13.11 2.53
C ALA A 43 14.24 -11.89 2.38
N GLY A 44 13.42 -11.91 1.34
CA GLY A 44 12.34 -10.93 1.15
C GLY A 44 12.82 -9.54 0.69
N GLY A 45 12.09 -8.50 1.13
CA GLY A 45 12.26 -7.12 0.68
C GLY A 45 13.68 -6.58 0.87
N TRP A 46 14.31 -6.90 2.00
CA TRP A 46 15.69 -6.51 2.29
C TRP A 46 16.66 -6.90 1.17
N VAL A 47 16.64 -8.17 0.74
CA VAL A 47 17.55 -8.65 -0.31
C VAL A 47 17.33 -7.89 -1.62
N ARG A 48 16.07 -7.69 -2.02
CA ARG A 48 15.74 -6.90 -3.22
C ARG A 48 16.24 -5.47 -3.08
N ASP A 49 15.89 -4.79 -1.98
CA ASP A 49 16.17 -3.37 -1.79
C ASP A 49 17.68 -3.11 -1.72
N THR A 50 18.42 -3.95 -1.00
CA THR A 50 19.89 -3.93 -0.96
C THR A 50 20.51 -4.09 -2.34
N LEU A 51 20.00 -5.03 -3.16
CA LEU A 51 20.48 -5.23 -4.53
C LEU A 51 20.14 -4.05 -5.46
N LEU A 52 19.09 -3.30 -5.16
CA LEU A 52 18.69 -2.08 -5.88
C LEU A 52 19.35 -0.81 -5.30
N GLY A 53 20.16 -0.92 -4.25
CA GLY A 53 20.76 0.23 -3.57
C GLY A 53 19.75 1.11 -2.82
N LEU A 54 18.62 0.52 -2.42
CA LEU A 54 17.54 1.19 -1.70
C LEU A 54 17.63 0.89 -0.20
N PRO A 55 17.26 1.85 0.67
CA PRO A 55 17.17 1.58 2.11
C PRO A 55 16.02 0.61 2.40
N SER A 56 16.24 -0.30 3.36
CA SER A 56 15.22 -1.24 3.82
C SER A 56 15.11 -1.19 5.35
N ASN A 57 13.89 -1.19 5.86
CA ASN A 57 13.62 -1.06 7.30
C ASN A 57 13.18 -2.39 7.94
N ASP A 58 13.07 -3.45 7.15
CA ASP A 58 12.57 -4.75 7.58
C ASP A 58 13.49 -5.87 7.07
N ILE A 59 13.84 -6.80 7.96
CA ILE A 59 14.77 -7.90 7.69
C ILE A 59 14.05 -9.21 7.97
N HIS A 60 13.76 -9.96 6.92
CA HIS A 60 13.21 -11.31 7.07
C HIS A 60 14.33 -12.34 7.12
N ILE A 61 14.28 -13.19 8.15
CA ILE A 61 15.24 -14.26 8.38
C ILE A 61 14.55 -15.62 8.17
N ALA A 62 15.10 -16.44 7.28
CA ALA A 62 14.70 -17.82 7.07
C ALA A 62 15.67 -18.77 7.79
N ILE A 63 15.11 -19.81 8.42
CA ILE A 63 15.83 -20.82 9.20
C ILE A 63 15.35 -22.20 8.74
N ASP A 64 16.26 -23.15 8.53
CA ASP A 64 15.97 -24.40 7.80
C ASP A 64 15.55 -25.58 8.70
N ASN A 65 16.26 -25.82 9.80
CA ASN A 65 16.14 -27.04 10.60
C ASN A 65 15.39 -26.85 11.94
N MET A 66 14.90 -25.64 12.22
CA MET A 66 14.12 -25.32 13.41
C MET A 66 13.16 -24.16 13.15
N THR A 67 12.17 -24.01 14.02
CA THR A 67 11.27 -22.85 13.95
C THR A 67 11.96 -21.59 14.45
N GLY A 68 11.52 -20.43 13.95
CA GLY A 68 12.00 -19.13 14.44
C GLY A 68 11.78 -18.95 15.94
N GLN A 69 10.72 -19.53 16.50
CA GLN A 69 10.46 -19.49 17.94
C GLN A 69 11.55 -20.23 18.74
N GLN A 70 11.84 -21.48 18.35
CA GLN A 70 12.90 -22.28 18.98
C GLN A 70 14.26 -21.57 18.90
N PHE A 71 14.56 -20.94 17.76
CA PHE A 71 15.79 -20.16 17.62
C PHE A 71 15.81 -18.95 18.56
N CYS A 72 14.68 -18.23 18.69
CA CYS A 72 14.57 -17.08 19.60
C CYS A 72 14.76 -17.46 21.08
N GLU A 73 14.35 -18.67 21.48
CA GLU A 73 14.58 -19.18 22.84
C GLU A 73 16.09 -19.37 23.15
N CYS A 74 16.93 -19.56 22.14
CA CYS A 74 18.39 -19.60 22.29
C CYS A 74 19.02 -18.20 22.39
N ILE A 75 18.31 -17.12 22.06
CA ILE A 75 18.85 -15.76 22.15
C ILE A 75 18.90 -15.34 23.63
N PRO A 76 20.06 -14.97 24.19
CA PRO A 76 20.16 -14.60 25.59
C PRO A 76 19.20 -13.48 25.99
N ASN A 77 18.42 -13.70 27.06
CA ASN A 77 17.40 -12.75 27.58
C ASN A 77 17.93 -11.33 27.86
N LEU A 78 19.24 -11.15 28.03
CA LEU A 78 19.89 -9.86 28.37
C LEU A 78 20.13 -8.96 27.15
N THR A 79 20.33 -9.51 25.95
CA THR A 79 20.56 -8.72 24.72
C THR A 79 19.25 -8.24 24.09
N TRP A 80 18.16 -9.00 24.27
CA TRP A 80 16.85 -8.68 23.68
C TRP A 80 16.15 -7.47 24.33
N LYS A 81 16.25 -7.34 25.66
CA LYS A 81 15.54 -6.29 26.41
C LYS A 81 16.05 -4.87 26.13
N ASN A 82 17.29 -4.71 25.66
CA ASN A 82 17.93 -3.42 25.48
C ASN A 82 17.90 -2.91 24.02
N ASN A 83 17.70 -3.78 23.02
CA ASN A 83 17.59 -3.43 21.60
C ASN A 83 16.22 -3.90 21.07
N CYS A 84 15.18 -3.11 21.34
CA CYS A 84 13.79 -3.42 21.01
C CYS A 84 13.52 -3.35 19.48
N HIS A 85 13.88 -4.40 18.75
CA HIS A 85 13.38 -4.66 17.41
C HIS A 85 12.20 -5.64 17.52
N LYS A 86 11.04 -5.29 16.94
CA LYS A 86 9.88 -6.18 16.93
C LYS A 86 10.14 -7.35 15.99
N VAL A 87 10.43 -8.53 16.51
CA VAL A 87 10.55 -9.75 15.70
C VAL A 87 9.24 -10.52 15.69
N GLN A 88 8.82 -10.90 14.49
CA GLN A 88 7.66 -11.76 14.25
C GLN A 88 8.11 -13.05 13.57
N THR A 89 7.64 -14.19 14.05
CA THR A 89 7.91 -15.49 13.44
C THR A 89 6.71 -15.92 12.60
N ARG A 90 6.95 -16.38 11.37
CA ARG A 90 5.92 -16.98 10.52
C ARG A 90 6.44 -18.27 9.89
N SER A 91 5.60 -19.29 9.78
CA SER A 91 5.93 -20.52 9.07
C SER A 91 5.71 -20.31 7.56
N VAL A 92 6.73 -20.59 6.75
CA VAL A 92 6.65 -20.52 5.29
C VAL A 92 6.48 -21.94 4.74
N LYS A 93 5.47 -22.17 3.89
CA LYS A 93 5.34 -23.42 3.13
C LYS A 93 6.09 -23.27 1.80
N THR A 94 7.02 -24.17 1.51
CA THR A 94 7.68 -24.24 0.21
C THR A 94 6.69 -24.78 -0.82
N LEU A 95 6.35 -23.99 -1.84
CA LEU A 95 5.55 -24.45 -2.99
C LEU A 95 6.45 -25.33 -3.88
N GLY A 96 5.99 -26.53 -4.22
CA GLY A 96 6.74 -27.52 -5.00
C GLY A 96 6.82 -27.16 -6.49
N ASN A 97 7.99 -27.41 -7.09
CA ASN A 97 8.24 -27.12 -8.50
C ASN A 97 7.42 -28.03 -9.45
N SER A 98 6.38 -27.51 -10.08
CA SER A 98 5.73 -28.09 -11.27
C SER A 98 5.32 -26.96 -12.20
N LYS A 99 5.52 -27.10 -13.52
CA LYS A 99 5.80 -25.94 -14.39
C LYS A 99 4.62 -25.28 -15.10
N ASP A 100 3.48 -25.93 -15.35
CA ASP A 100 2.51 -25.35 -16.32
C ASP A 100 1.09 -25.11 -15.74
N ALA A 101 0.71 -25.75 -14.63
CA ALA A 101 -0.53 -25.45 -13.88
C ALA A 101 -0.29 -24.49 -12.70
N HIS A 102 0.95 -24.03 -12.52
CA HIS A 102 1.40 -23.40 -11.28
C HIS A 102 1.23 -21.89 -11.28
N ALA A 103 1.19 -21.19 -12.41
CA ALA A 103 1.01 -19.74 -12.41
C ALA A 103 -0.40 -19.35 -11.89
N THR A 104 -1.45 -19.95 -12.45
CA THR A 104 -2.84 -19.74 -11.97
C THR A 104 -3.01 -20.24 -10.54
N TYR A 105 -2.48 -21.41 -10.20
CA TYR A 105 -2.53 -21.94 -8.82
C TYR A 105 -1.75 -21.06 -7.83
N PHE A 106 -0.61 -20.50 -8.24
CA PHE A 106 0.20 -19.57 -7.44
C PHE A 106 -0.60 -18.32 -7.09
N TRP A 107 -1.40 -17.81 -8.02
CA TRP A 107 -2.35 -16.75 -7.75
C TRP A 107 -3.51 -17.24 -6.88
N ILE A 108 -4.14 -18.37 -7.17
CA ILE A 108 -5.28 -18.86 -6.40
C ILE A 108 -4.92 -19.15 -4.93
N ASP A 109 -3.71 -19.64 -4.65
CA ASP A 109 -3.23 -19.91 -3.29
C ASP A 109 -3.17 -18.63 -2.44
N ASP A 110 -2.72 -17.53 -3.05
CA ASP A 110 -2.65 -16.21 -2.43
C ASP A 110 -2.92 -15.10 -3.48
N PRO A 111 -4.20 -14.79 -3.74
CA PRO A 111 -4.59 -13.98 -4.90
C PRO A 111 -4.20 -12.52 -4.76
N LEU A 112 -3.97 -12.04 -3.53
CA LEU A 112 -3.43 -10.71 -3.30
C LEU A 112 -2.05 -10.52 -3.94
N ARG A 113 -1.32 -11.60 -4.24
CA ARG A 113 -0.03 -11.53 -4.95
C ARG A 113 -0.15 -10.90 -6.34
N VAL A 114 -1.30 -11.00 -7.00
CA VAL A 114 -1.51 -10.33 -8.30
C VAL A 114 -1.34 -8.81 -8.13
N LEU A 115 -1.98 -8.24 -7.10
CA LEU A 115 -1.85 -6.81 -6.78
C LEU A 115 -0.45 -6.45 -6.33
N LEU A 116 0.21 -7.31 -5.55
CA LEU A 116 1.61 -7.10 -5.17
C LEU A 116 2.53 -7.07 -6.39
N ALA A 117 2.32 -7.95 -7.37
CA ALA A 117 3.11 -8.01 -8.59
C ALA A 117 2.93 -6.73 -9.43
N ILE A 118 1.70 -6.25 -9.58
CA ILE A 118 1.40 -4.96 -10.24
C ILE A 118 2.09 -3.82 -9.51
N ARG A 119 1.94 -3.75 -8.18
CA ARG A 119 2.55 -2.71 -7.36
C ARG A 119 4.07 -2.68 -7.52
N PHE A 120 4.72 -3.84 -7.49
CA PHE A 120 6.17 -3.91 -7.68
C PHE A 120 6.60 -3.58 -9.10
N GLY A 121 5.83 -3.98 -10.11
CA GLY A 121 6.03 -3.58 -11.51
C GLY A 121 6.03 -2.05 -11.64
N ALA A 122 4.95 -1.42 -11.21
CA ALA A 122 4.78 0.03 -11.26
C ALA A 122 5.80 0.79 -10.39
N ARG A 123 6.13 0.28 -9.20
CA ARG A 123 7.07 0.95 -8.29
C ARG A 123 8.49 0.94 -8.84
N PHE A 124 8.96 -0.21 -9.34
CA PHE A 124 10.35 -0.39 -9.75
C PHE A 124 10.58 -0.28 -11.27
N GLY A 125 9.52 -0.03 -12.04
CA GLY A 125 9.59 0.02 -13.51
C GLY A 125 9.83 -1.35 -14.14
N PHE A 126 9.41 -2.43 -13.47
CA PHE A 126 9.52 -3.79 -14.00
C PHE A 126 8.28 -4.15 -14.81
N MET A 127 8.50 -4.93 -15.88
CA MET A 127 7.41 -5.51 -16.64
C MET A 127 6.96 -6.82 -16.01
N LEU A 128 5.65 -7.01 -15.89
CA LEU A 128 5.10 -8.31 -15.51
C LEU A 128 5.41 -9.33 -16.62
N ASN A 129 5.79 -10.54 -16.20
CA ASN A 129 6.00 -11.65 -17.12
C ASN A 129 4.68 -12.04 -17.82
N GLU A 130 4.75 -12.36 -19.12
CA GLU A 130 3.55 -12.64 -19.93
C GLU A 130 2.77 -13.88 -19.47
N GLU A 131 3.45 -14.93 -19.00
CA GLU A 131 2.80 -16.12 -18.43
C GLU A 131 1.99 -15.76 -17.18
N LEU A 132 2.58 -14.93 -16.31
CA LEU A 132 1.94 -14.43 -15.09
C LEU A 132 0.75 -13.52 -15.40
N LYS A 133 0.83 -12.68 -16.43
CA LYS A 133 -0.29 -11.85 -16.91
C LYS A 133 -1.44 -12.72 -17.41
N ASN A 134 -1.15 -13.68 -18.29
CA ASN A 134 -2.16 -14.58 -18.81
C ASN A 134 -2.86 -15.38 -17.71
N ALA A 135 -2.10 -15.86 -16.72
CA ALA A 135 -2.65 -16.55 -15.56
C ALA A 135 -3.49 -15.63 -14.66
N ALA A 136 -3.16 -14.34 -14.57
CA ALA A 136 -3.91 -13.39 -13.73
C ALA A 136 -5.27 -12.97 -14.32
N ILE A 137 -5.45 -13.11 -15.65
CA ILE A 137 -6.71 -12.82 -16.35
C ILE A 137 -7.80 -13.88 -16.04
N ASP A 138 -7.37 -15.08 -15.62
CA ASP A 138 -8.23 -16.23 -15.38
C ASP A 138 -9.39 -15.94 -14.39
N GLU A 139 -10.59 -16.44 -14.71
CA GLU A 139 -11.80 -16.23 -13.91
C GLU A 139 -11.65 -16.81 -12.49
N ASP A 140 -10.95 -17.94 -12.35
CA ASP A 140 -10.75 -18.57 -11.05
C ASP A 140 -9.84 -17.72 -10.16
N VAL A 141 -8.89 -16.99 -10.75
CA VAL A 141 -8.04 -16.03 -10.03
C VAL A 141 -8.87 -14.83 -9.56
N ARG A 142 -9.75 -14.31 -10.41
CA ARG A 142 -10.65 -13.19 -10.05
C ARG A 142 -11.62 -13.59 -8.94
N THR A 143 -12.20 -14.79 -9.05
CA THR A 143 -13.07 -15.37 -8.03
C THR A 143 -12.31 -15.57 -6.73
N ALA A 144 -11.12 -16.17 -6.77
CA ALA A 144 -10.28 -16.33 -5.59
C ALA A 144 -9.91 -14.98 -4.95
N LEU A 145 -9.64 -13.94 -5.74
CA LEU A 145 -9.35 -12.61 -5.24
C LEU A 145 -10.54 -12.00 -4.50
N VAL A 146 -11.76 -12.23 -4.99
CA VAL A 146 -12.99 -11.82 -4.32
C VAL A 146 -13.25 -12.61 -3.03
N ASP A 147 -13.03 -13.93 -3.07
CA ASP A 147 -13.41 -14.84 -1.99
C ASP A 147 -12.38 -14.91 -0.85
N LYS A 148 -11.09 -14.78 -1.18
CA LYS A 148 -9.98 -15.00 -0.22
C LYS A 148 -9.30 -13.73 0.24
N ALA A 149 -9.34 -12.64 -0.53
CA ALA A 149 -8.72 -11.37 -0.13
C ALA A 149 -9.78 -10.40 0.41
N SER A 150 -9.54 -9.89 1.62
CA SER A 150 -10.46 -8.91 2.22
C SER A 150 -10.39 -7.58 1.48
N ARG A 151 -11.50 -6.83 1.50
CA ARG A 151 -11.60 -5.52 0.85
C ARG A 151 -10.57 -4.53 1.40
N GLU A 152 -10.27 -4.61 2.68
CA GLU A 152 -9.28 -3.78 3.38
C GLU A 152 -7.87 -4.07 2.86
N ARG A 153 -7.52 -5.35 2.65
CA ARG A 153 -6.21 -5.74 2.11
C ARG A 153 -6.06 -5.34 0.65
N ILE A 154 -7.12 -5.50 -0.15
CA ILE A 154 -7.15 -5.05 -1.55
C ILE A 154 -6.99 -3.52 -1.61
N GLY A 155 -7.78 -2.79 -0.82
CA GLY A 155 -7.72 -1.33 -0.76
C GLY A 155 -6.35 -0.82 -0.34
N HIS A 156 -5.74 -1.43 0.69
CA HIS A 156 -4.39 -1.08 1.12
C HIS A 156 -3.35 -1.23 0.01
N GLU A 157 -3.41 -2.31 -0.77
CA GLU A 157 -2.49 -2.51 -1.91
C GLU A 157 -2.73 -1.49 -3.03
N ILE A 158 -3.99 -1.16 -3.31
CA ILE A 158 -4.34 -0.13 -4.31
C ILE A 158 -3.84 1.24 -3.87
N ASP A 159 -4.05 1.63 -2.61
CA ASP A 159 -3.60 2.91 -2.07
C ASP A 159 -2.09 3.08 -2.23
N LEU A 160 -1.31 2.02 -1.98
CA LEU A 160 0.15 2.02 -2.16
C LEU A 160 0.60 2.15 -3.62
N MET A 161 -0.27 1.85 -4.59
CA MET A 161 0.00 1.99 -6.03
C MET A 161 -0.36 3.36 -6.56
N ILE A 162 -1.41 3.99 -6.02
CA ILE A 162 -1.99 5.22 -6.58
C ILE A 162 -1.73 6.47 -5.76
N SER A 163 -1.27 6.33 -4.51
CA SER A 163 -1.09 7.42 -3.57
C SER A 163 0.18 7.28 -2.72
N GLY A 164 0.70 8.43 -2.28
CA GLY A 164 1.83 8.52 -1.36
C GLY A 164 3.21 8.49 -2.04
N GLU A 165 4.26 8.60 -1.22
CA GLU A 165 5.65 8.75 -1.69
C GLU A 165 6.20 7.54 -2.45
N GLN A 166 5.58 6.37 -2.29
CA GLN A 166 6.05 5.11 -2.87
C GLN A 166 5.40 4.80 -4.23
N ALA A 167 4.41 5.60 -4.65
CA ALA A 167 3.71 5.46 -5.91
C ALA A 167 4.53 6.12 -7.04
N ASN A 168 5.37 5.31 -7.71
CA ASN A 168 6.26 5.79 -8.77
C ASN A 168 5.53 5.95 -10.12
N ASP A 169 4.74 4.95 -10.51
CA ASP A 169 3.94 4.99 -11.75
C ASP A 169 2.49 4.54 -11.52
N PRO A 170 1.63 5.43 -10.98
CA PRO A 170 0.21 5.16 -10.77
C PRO A 170 -0.52 4.81 -12.07
N VAL A 171 -0.11 5.40 -13.19
CA VAL A 171 -0.76 5.20 -14.48
C VAL A 171 -0.56 3.76 -14.92
N GLN A 172 0.67 3.27 -14.90
CA GLN A 172 0.97 1.88 -15.22
C GLN A 172 0.27 0.90 -14.29
N ALA A 173 0.18 1.20 -12.98
CA ALA A 173 -0.55 0.35 -12.04
C ALA A 173 -2.04 0.23 -12.43
N VAL A 174 -2.70 1.36 -12.71
CA VAL A 174 -4.11 1.37 -13.14
C VAL A 174 -4.29 0.70 -14.50
N THR A 175 -3.35 0.89 -15.43
CA THR A 175 -3.34 0.19 -16.73
C THR A 175 -3.28 -1.32 -16.54
N TYR A 176 -2.39 -1.85 -15.68
CA TYR A 176 -2.35 -3.28 -15.41
C TYR A 176 -3.62 -3.81 -14.75
N ILE A 177 -4.22 -3.06 -13.82
CA ILE A 177 -5.50 -3.45 -13.20
C ILE A 177 -6.59 -3.59 -14.28
N ALA A 178 -6.65 -2.63 -15.19
CA ALA A 178 -7.61 -2.64 -16.30
C ALA A 178 -7.33 -3.77 -17.31
N ASP A 179 -6.09 -3.90 -17.77
CA ASP A 179 -5.69 -4.90 -18.78
C ASP A 179 -5.86 -6.35 -18.27
N LEU A 180 -5.66 -6.57 -16.97
CA LEU A 180 -5.86 -7.87 -16.32
C LEU A 180 -7.32 -8.10 -15.91
N ASN A 181 -8.22 -7.17 -16.24
CA ASN A 181 -9.64 -7.20 -15.91
C ASN A 181 -9.90 -7.44 -14.41
N LEU A 182 -9.07 -6.85 -13.55
CA LEU A 182 -9.14 -7.02 -12.11
C LEU A 182 -10.18 -6.07 -11.53
N PHE A 183 -11.23 -6.64 -10.92
CA PHE A 183 -12.33 -5.90 -10.30
C PHE A 183 -13.11 -4.97 -11.24
N TRP A 184 -12.96 -5.12 -12.55
CA TRP A 184 -13.57 -4.19 -13.51
C TRP A 184 -15.08 -4.06 -13.30
N ASP A 185 -15.79 -5.18 -13.14
CA ASP A 185 -17.22 -5.18 -12.86
C ASP A 185 -17.59 -4.37 -11.61
N ARG A 186 -16.76 -4.47 -10.55
CA ARG A 186 -17.00 -3.73 -9.29
C ARG A 186 -16.68 -2.25 -9.41
N VAL A 187 -15.62 -1.90 -10.13
CA VAL A 187 -15.25 -0.51 -10.38
C VAL A 187 -16.30 0.14 -11.28
N GLU A 188 -16.71 -0.57 -12.32
CA GLU A 188 -17.78 -0.17 -13.23
C GLU A 188 -19.09 0.00 -12.45
N ASP A 189 -19.48 -0.96 -11.60
CA ASP A 189 -20.65 -0.82 -10.73
C ASP A 189 -20.53 0.36 -9.77
N ALA A 190 -19.36 0.59 -9.17
CA ALA A 190 -19.12 1.71 -8.25
C ALA A 190 -19.17 3.08 -8.95
N ILE A 191 -18.96 3.14 -10.27
CA ILE A 191 -19.10 4.36 -11.07
C ILE A 191 -20.53 4.50 -11.58
N ARG A 192 -21.09 3.44 -12.16
CA ARG A 192 -22.41 3.43 -12.81
C ARG A 192 -23.56 3.51 -11.82
N THR A 193 -23.51 2.74 -10.74
CA THR A 193 -24.59 2.67 -9.73
C THR A 193 -24.90 4.04 -9.12
N PRO A 194 -23.90 4.84 -8.69
CA PRO A 194 -24.15 6.22 -8.28
C PRO A 194 -24.25 7.23 -9.44
N GLY A 195 -24.11 6.82 -10.70
CA GLY A 195 -24.20 7.73 -11.86
C GLY A 195 -23.02 8.68 -12.00
N LEU A 196 -21.82 8.25 -11.59
CA LEU A 196 -20.59 9.05 -11.59
C LEU A 196 -19.85 9.05 -12.94
N GLU A 197 -20.40 8.42 -13.98
CA GLU A 197 -19.79 8.31 -15.31
C GLU A 197 -19.43 9.66 -15.96
N LYS A 198 -20.05 10.76 -15.53
CA LYS A 198 -19.78 12.11 -16.03
C LYS A 198 -19.51 13.08 -14.90
N VAL A 199 -18.91 12.59 -13.81
CA VAL A 199 -18.63 13.40 -12.62
C VAL A 199 -17.75 14.62 -12.94
N TRP A 200 -16.88 14.54 -13.95
CA TRP A 200 -16.08 15.67 -14.43
C TRP A 200 -16.89 16.78 -15.11
N GLU A 201 -18.11 16.48 -15.59
CA GLU A 201 -19.05 17.48 -16.12
C GLU A 201 -19.96 18.07 -15.02
N MET A 202 -19.88 17.53 -13.80
CA MET A 202 -20.74 17.91 -12.69
C MET A 202 -20.51 19.37 -12.28
N LYS A 203 -21.58 20.16 -12.30
CA LYS A 203 -21.55 21.55 -11.81
C LYS A 203 -21.83 21.58 -10.31
N PRO A 204 -21.16 22.47 -9.55
CA PRO A 204 -21.48 22.68 -8.15
C PRO A 204 -22.95 23.11 -7.98
N LEU A 205 -23.65 22.49 -7.02
CA LEU A 205 -25.01 22.87 -6.62
C LEU A 205 -25.10 24.34 -6.16
N VAL A 206 -24.00 24.87 -5.60
CA VAL A 206 -23.89 26.26 -5.18
C VAL A 206 -22.67 26.89 -5.85
N ASN A 207 -22.89 27.91 -6.68
CA ASN A 207 -21.82 28.63 -7.35
C ASN A 207 -21.15 29.68 -6.44
N GLY A 208 -20.06 30.29 -6.91
CA GLY A 208 -19.29 31.26 -6.12
C GLY A 208 -20.11 32.46 -5.62
N LYS A 209 -21.03 32.98 -6.43
CA LYS A 209 -21.92 34.08 -6.02
C LYS A 209 -22.85 33.65 -4.87
N GLY A 210 -23.40 32.45 -4.96
CA GLY A 210 -24.24 31.88 -3.90
C GLY A 210 -23.47 31.73 -2.58
N ILE A 211 -22.24 31.24 -2.64
CA ILE A 211 -21.35 31.10 -1.48
C ILE A 211 -21.06 32.46 -0.84
N MET A 212 -20.69 33.47 -1.65
CA MET A 212 -20.41 34.83 -1.17
C MET A 212 -21.58 35.43 -0.39
N VAL A 213 -22.80 35.29 -0.92
CA VAL A 213 -24.02 35.82 -0.30
C VAL A 213 -24.35 35.06 0.99
N VAL A 214 -24.20 33.74 0.98
CA VAL A 214 -24.65 32.88 2.08
C VAL A 214 -23.72 32.92 3.29
N LEU A 215 -22.42 33.01 3.06
CA LEU A 215 -21.41 33.04 4.11
C LEU A 215 -20.94 34.47 4.46
N ASP A 216 -21.43 35.48 3.74
CA ASP A 216 -20.98 36.88 3.82
C ASP A 216 -19.45 37.02 3.71
N ILE A 217 -18.88 36.32 2.72
CA ILE A 217 -17.43 36.32 2.44
C ILE A 217 -17.12 37.07 1.16
N LYS A 218 -16.05 37.87 1.20
CA LYS A 218 -15.57 38.67 0.06
C LYS A 218 -14.24 38.18 -0.52
N SER A 219 -13.54 37.27 0.17
CA SER A 219 -12.25 36.72 -0.27
C SER A 219 -12.45 35.63 -1.32
N GLY A 220 -11.93 35.86 -2.53
CA GLY A 220 -11.99 34.87 -3.61
C GLY A 220 -11.27 33.55 -3.30
N ALA A 221 -10.19 33.59 -2.52
CA ALA A 221 -9.47 32.38 -2.09
C ALA A 221 -10.34 31.49 -1.19
N VAL A 222 -11.02 32.11 -0.21
CA VAL A 222 -11.92 31.40 0.70
C VAL A 222 -13.15 30.88 -0.05
N VAL A 223 -13.68 31.64 -1.01
CA VAL A 223 -14.78 31.16 -1.87
C VAL A 223 -14.36 29.92 -2.67
N LYS A 224 -13.15 29.89 -3.22
CA LYS A 224 -12.63 28.72 -3.97
C LYS A 224 -12.49 27.49 -3.07
N GLU A 225 -12.02 27.65 -1.84
CA GLU A 225 -11.96 26.57 -0.86
C GLU A 225 -13.36 26.00 -0.57
N TRP A 226 -14.34 26.88 -0.33
CA TRP A 226 -15.73 26.46 -0.11
C TRP A 226 -16.36 25.82 -1.36
N GLN A 227 -16.03 26.28 -2.56
CA GLN A 227 -16.46 25.61 -3.80
C GLN A 227 -15.96 24.15 -3.87
N GLN A 228 -14.71 23.90 -3.49
CA GLN A 228 -14.18 22.54 -3.45
C GLN A 228 -14.93 21.70 -2.42
N ARG A 229 -15.19 22.26 -1.24
CA ARG A 229 -15.97 21.61 -0.17
C ARG A 229 -17.41 21.29 -0.62
N VAL A 230 -18.04 22.16 -1.41
CA VAL A 230 -19.37 21.92 -2.00
C VAL A 230 -19.37 20.72 -2.96
N ILE A 231 -18.34 20.59 -3.81
CA ILE A 231 -18.23 19.44 -4.70
C ILE A 231 -18.07 18.14 -3.91
N VAL A 232 -17.18 18.12 -2.90
CA VAL A 232 -17.01 16.94 -2.04
C VAL A 232 -18.33 16.57 -1.36
N TRP A 233 -19.02 17.55 -0.75
CA TRP A 233 -20.32 17.32 -0.12
C TRP A 233 -21.37 16.78 -1.10
N GLN A 234 -21.38 17.31 -2.33
CA GLN A 234 -22.30 16.89 -3.39
C GLN A 234 -22.06 15.44 -3.82
N LEU A 235 -20.82 14.98 -3.84
CA LEU A 235 -20.48 13.58 -4.12
C LEU A 235 -20.90 12.64 -3.00
N GLU A 236 -20.70 13.04 -1.74
CA GLU A 236 -21.09 12.25 -0.56
C GLU A 236 -22.61 12.07 -0.45
N HIS A 237 -23.38 13.07 -0.90
CA HIS A 237 -24.84 13.08 -0.81
C HIS A 237 -25.52 12.78 -2.16
N ASN A 238 -24.76 12.28 -3.15
CA ASN A 238 -25.29 11.92 -4.45
C ASN A 238 -26.19 10.67 -4.34
N PRO A 239 -27.39 10.63 -4.97
CA PRO A 239 -28.06 11.65 -5.79
C PRO A 239 -29.11 12.50 -5.05
N SER A 240 -29.28 12.35 -3.74
CA SER A 240 -30.36 12.98 -2.97
C SER A 240 -30.07 14.41 -2.52
N GLY A 241 -28.81 14.85 -2.59
CA GLY A 241 -28.36 16.17 -2.18
C GLY A 241 -28.99 17.30 -3.01
N THR A 242 -29.58 18.29 -2.33
CA THR A 242 -30.13 19.48 -2.98
C THR A 242 -29.33 20.73 -2.62
N ALA A 243 -29.44 21.77 -3.46
CA ALA A 243 -28.80 23.05 -3.19
C ALA A 243 -29.19 23.61 -1.82
N GLN A 244 -30.45 23.46 -1.40
CA GLN A 244 -30.93 23.99 -0.12
C GLN A 244 -30.28 23.28 1.08
N VAL A 245 -30.14 21.95 1.03
CA VAL A 245 -29.48 21.18 2.10
C VAL A 245 -27.99 21.54 2.15
N CYS A 246 -27.34 21.66 0.99
CA CYS A 246 -25.95 22.09 0.89
C CYS A 246 -25.73 23.48 1.53
N LEU A 247 -26.62 24.43 1.24
CA LEU A 247 -26.58 25.78 1.82
C LEU A 247 -26.70 25.75 3.35
N ASN A 248 -27.60 24.93 3.89
CA ASN A 248 -27.78 24.79 5.34
C ASN A 248 -26.53 24.20 6.00
N TRP A 249 -25.98 23.13 5.40
CA TRP A 249 -24.73 22.51 5.85
C TRP A 249 -23.55 23.50 5.84
N MET A 250 -23.40 24.28 4.77
CA MET A 250 -22.33 25.29 4.69
C MET A 250 -22.44 26.33 5.81
N LYS A 251 -23.64 26.85 6.08
CA LYS A 251 -23.85 27.82 7.17
C LYS A 251 -23.48 27.24 8.52
N GLN A 252 -23.91 26.00 8.79
CA GLN A 252 -23.59 25.31 10.02
C GLN A 252 -22.07 25.14 10.18
N LYS A 253 -21.41 24.53 9.18
CA LYS A 253 -19.97 24.28 9.22
C LYS A 253 -19.13 25.55 9.30
N PHE A 254 -19.54 26.62 8.61
CA PHE A 254 -18.84 27.90 8.68
C PHE A 254 -18.93 28.55 10.07
N ASN A 255 -20.06 28.41 10.76
CA ASN A 255 -20.22 28.89 12.12
C ASN A 255 -19.42 28.06 13.14
N GLU A 256 -19.38 26.73 12.98
CA GLU A 256 -18.54 25.84 13.79
C GLU A 256 -17.06 26.25 13.68
N ASN A 257 -16.55 26.45 12.46
CA ASN A 257 -15.17 26.88 12.23
C ASN A 257 -14.86 28.27 12.84
N LYS A 258 -15.83 29.19 12.87
CA LYS A 258 -15.69 30.50 13.53
C LYS A 258 -15.59 30.38 15.04
N GLN A 259 -16.37 29.47 15.65
CA GLN A 259 -16.34 29.24 17.09
C GLN A 259 -15.02 28.60 17.54
N GLU A 260 -14.53 27.60 16.81
CA GLU A 260 -13.21 26.97 17.07
C GLU A 260 -12.04 27.94 16.91
N SER A 261 -12.11 28.83 15.91
CA SER A 261 -11.07 29.86 15.70
C SER A 261 -11.08 30.92 16.82
N SER A 262 -12.25 31.21 17.40
CA SER A 262 -12.42 32.19 18.47
C SER A 262 -12.10 31.60 19.86
N SER A 263 -12.30 30.30 20.08
CA SER A 263 -11.89 29.61 21.31
C SER A 263 -10.36 29.47 21.40
N PHE A 264 -9.70 29.21 20.27
CA PHE A 264 -8.22 29.15 20.20
C PHE A 264 -7.54 30.50 20.46
N GLN A 265 -8.23 31.62 20.25
CA GLN A 265 -7.71 32.96 20.57
C GLN A 265 -7.85 33.31 22.06
N LEU A 266 -8.90 32.83 22.74
CA LEU A 266 -9.12 33.08 24.17
C LEU A 266 -8.12 32.31 25.05
N ASP A 267 -7.75 31.07 24.66
CA ASP A 267 -6.76 30.28 25.39
C ASP A 267 -5.33 30.85 25.33
N HIS A 268 -5.03 31.70 24.33
CA HIS A 268 -3.73 32.37 24.20
C HIS A 268 -3.66 33.75 24.87
N GLU A 269 -4.79 34.39 25.15
CA GLU A 269 -4.83 35.67 25.89
C GLU A 269 -4.87 35.47 27.41
N GLU A 270 -5.28 34.31 27.92
CA GLU A 270 -5.19 33.98 29.36
C GLU A 270 -3.81 33.51 29.84
N GLN A 271 -2.80 33.45 28.96
CA GLN A 271 -1.42 33.05 29.30
C GLN A 271 -0.37 34.18 29.18
N VAL A 272 -0.78 35.45 29.07
CA VAL A 272 0.12 36.62 29.09
C VAL A 272 -0.04 37.44 30.36
#